data_AF-A0A3D5MVZ5-F1
#
_entry.id   AF-A0A3D5MVZ5-F1
#
_cell.length_a   1.000
_cell.length_b   1.000
_cell.length_c   1.000
_cell.angle_alpha   90.00
_cell.angle_beta   90.00
_cell.angle_gamma   90.00
#
_symmetry.space_group_name_H-M   'P 1'
#
loop_
_entity.id
_entity.type
_entity.pdbx_description
1 polymer ?
#
loop_
_entity_poly.entity_id
_entity_poly.type
_entity_poly.pdbx_seq_one_letter_code
_entity_poly.pdbx_strand_id
1 'polypeptide(L)'
;SESLSKTRQITNKKTASTVETPVLLFKADRDDLVRPKGQNDFAKYAKNCTLEKVENSKHEVYFEKDSVQKPYLQKVFDFFKKHLFS
;
A
#
# COMPACT_ATOMS: atom_id res chain seq x y z
N SER A 1 1.81 8.25 -20.26
CA SER A 1 2.81 7.97 -19.21
C SER A 1 2.82 6.48 -18.92
N GLU A 2 3.97 5.81 -19.03
CA GLU A 2 4.14 4.36 -18.77
C GLU A 2 3.63 3.92 -17.38
N SER A 3 3.56 4.85 -16.43
CA SER A 3 3.00 4.64 -15.09
C SER A 3 1.50 4.29 -15.09
N LEU A 4 0.71 4.78 -16.05
CA LEU A 4 -0.73 4.48 -16.13
C LEU A 4 -1.02 3.07 -16.70
N SER A 5 -0.21 2.60 -17.66
CA SER A 5 -0.43 1.29 -18.28
C SER A 5 -0.08 0.13 -17.34
N LYS A 6 0.99 0.27 -16.56
CA LYS A 6 1.39 -0.72 -15.54
C LYS A 6 0.42 -0.79 -14.36
N THR A 7 -0.13 0.35 -13.94
CA THR A 7 -1.17 0.40 -12.88
C THR A 7 -2.42 -0.40 -13.27
N ARG A 8 -2.79 -0.41 -14.56
CA ARG A 8 -3.97 -1.14 -15.07
C ARG A 8 -3.78 -2.66 -15.14
N GLN A 9 -2.54 -3.14 -15.22
CA GLN A 9 -2.22 -4.58 -15.22
C GLN A 9 -2.25 -5.19 -13.82
N ILE A 10 -1.71 -4.49 -12.82
CA ILE A 10 -1.60 -5.02 -11.44
C ILE A 10 -2.95 -4.98 -10.70
N THR A 11 -3.83 -4.06 -11.07
CA THR A 11 -5.15 -3.87 -10.42
C THR A 11 -6.26 -4.77 -10.96
N ASN A 12 -6.01 -5.52 -12.04
CA ASN A 12 -7.00 -6.47 -12.55
C ASN A 12 -7.10 -7.69 -11.62
N LYS A 13 -8.33 -8.19 -11.42
CA LYS A 13 -8.63 -9.29 -10.49
C LYS A 13 -7.75 -10.52 -10.73
N LYS A 14 -7.52 -10.88 -11.99
CA LYS A 14 -6.74 -12.07 -12.37
C LYS A 14 -5.31 -11.99 -11.83
N THR A 15 -4.64 -10.85 -11.99
CA THR A 15 -3.24 -10.65 -11.60
C THR A 15 -3.09 -10.39 -10.11
N ALA A 16 -3.98 -9.60 -9.52
CA ALA A 16 -3.93 -9.35 -8.07
C ALA A 16 -4.17 -10.64 -7.26
N SER A 17 -5.06 -11.52 -7.74
CA SER A 17 -5.36 -12.78 -7.05
C SER A 17 -4.25 -13.84 -7.09
N THR A 18 -3.28 -13.69 -8.00
CA THR A 18 -2.10 -14.57 -8.09
C THR A 18 -0.94 -14.09 -7.22
N VAL A 19 -1.07 -12.93 -6.55
CA VAL A 19 -0.07 -12.46 -5.59
C VAL A 19 -0.22 -13.28 -4.31
N GLU A 20 0.74 -14.18 -4.09
CA GLU A 20 0.81 -15.00 -2.87
C GLU A 20 1.66 -14.35 -1.78
N THR A 21 2.65 -13.55 -2.18
CA THR A 21 3.50 -12.77 -1.28
C THR A 21 2.64 -11.87 -0.40
N PRO A 22 2.84 -11.85 0.92
CA PRO A 22 2.21 -10.88 1.80
C PRO A 22 2.49 -9.45 1.32
N VAL A 23 1.45 -8.61 1.27
CA VAL A 23 1.57 -7.20 0.87
C VAL A 23 1.07 -6.30 1.99
N LEU A 24 1.87 -5.32 2.37
CA LEU A 24 1.44 -4.16 3.14
C LEU A 24 1.32 -2.97 2.19
N LEU A 25 0.10 -2.42 2.07
CA LEU A 25 -0.20 -1.32 1.17
C LEU A 25 -0.66 -0.10 1.98
N PHE A 26 0.02 1.03 1.81
CA PHE A 26 -0.35 2.28 2.47
C PHE A 26 -1.13 3.21 1.54
N LYS A 27 -2.10 3.92 2.13
CA LYS A 27 -2.89 4.99 1.51
C LYS A 27 -2.69 6.29 2.26
N ALA A 28 -2.19 7.32 1.59
CA ALA A 28 -2.17 8.68 2.13
C ALA A 28 -3.58 9.28 2.05
N ASP A 29 -3.95 10.07 3.06
CA ASP A 29 -5.28 10.70 3.16
C ASP A 29 -5.48 11.83 2.14
N ARG A 30 -4.41 12.52 1.73
CA ARG A 30 -4.40 13.61 0.73
C ARG A 30 -3.64 13.22 -0.54
N ASP A 31 -4.11 12.17 -1.20
CA ASP A 31 -3.53 11.73 -2.47
C ASP A 31 -4.34 12.28 -3.65
N ASP A 32 -4.08 13.53 -4.03
CA ASP A 32 -4.70 14.19 -5.20
C ASP A 32 -4.12 13.66 -6.54
N LEU A 33 -3.04 12.88 -6.49
CA LEU A 33 -2.27 12.41 -7.65
C LEU A 33 -2.60 10.96 -8.04
N VAL A 34 -2.93 10.07 -7.09
CA VAL A 34 -3.26 8.67 -7.37
C VAL A 34 -4.72 8.39 -7.07
N ARG A 35 -5.49 8.02 -8.10
CA ARG A 35 -6.90 7.66 -7.93
C ARG A 35 -7.03 6.47 -6.95
N PRO A 36 -7.74 6.61 -5.81
CA PRO A 36 -7.80 5.58 -4.75
C PRO A 36 -8.43 4.25 -5.21
N LYS A 37 -9.14 4.28 -6.35
CA LYS A 37 -9.79 3.12 -6.96
C LYS A 37 -8.81 1.96 -7.23
N GLY A 38 -7.63 2.23 -7.79
CA GLY A 38 -6.68 1.16 -8.14
C GLY A 38 -6.14 0.41 -6.92
N GLN A 39 -5.79 1.14 -5.87
CA GLN A 39 -5.29 0.54 -4.63
C GLN A 39 -6.42 -0.17 -3.84
N ASN A 40 -7.66 0.32 -3.91
CA ASN A 40 -8.82 -0.39 -3.37
C ASN A 40 -9.06 -1.71 -4.12
N ASP A 41 -9.02 -1.67 -5.44
CA ASP A 41 -9.22 -2.85 -6.29
C ASP A 41 -8.12 -3.90 -6.06
N PHE A 42 -6.85 -3.48 -5.95
CA PHE A 42 -5.76 -4.39 -5.62
C PHE A 42 -5.94 -5.04 -4.24
N ALA A 43 -6.18 -4.26 -3.19
CA ALA A 43 -6.38 -4.78 -1.84
C ALA A 43 -7.60 -5.72 -1.74
N LYS A 44 -8.63 -5.49 -2.56
CA LYS A 44 -9.81 -6.36 -2.65
C LYS A 44 -9.51 -7.73 -3.25
N TYR A 45 -8.58 -7.81 -4.19
CA TYR A 45 -8.32 -9.04 -4.96
C TYR A 45 -7.07 -9.80 -4.52
N ALA A 46 -6.11 -9.13 -3.89
CA ALA A 46 -4.92 -9.76 -3.33
C ALA A 46 -5.26 -10.49 -2.02
N LYS A 47 -4.97 -11.79 -1.97
CA LYS A 47 -5.38 -12.68 -0.86
C LYS A 47 -4.72 -12.32 0.47
N ASN A 48 -3.48 -11.83 0.44
CA ASN A 48 -2.65 -11.54 1.61
C ASN A 48 -2.28 -10.06 1.69
N CYS A 49 -3.23 -9.15 1.45
CA CYS A 49 -2.99 -7.71 1.44
C CYS A 49 -3.56 -7.04 2.70
N THR A 50 -2.69 -6.35 3.44
CA THR A 50 -3.09 -5.45 4.53
C THR A 50 -3.08 -4.03 3.99
N LEU A 51 -4.22 -3.35 4.08
CA LEU A 51 -4.37 -1.98 3.62
C LEU A 51 -4.42 -1.02 4.81
N GLU A 52 -3.44 -0.14 4.91
CA GLU A 52 -3.29 0.82 5.99
C GLU A 52 -3.53 2.25 5.49
N LYS A 53 -4.41 2.99 6.16
CA LYS A 53 -4.58 4.43 5.92
C LYS A 53 -3.60 5.18 6.84
N VAL A 54 -2.89 6.15 6.28
CA VAL A 54 -2.06 7.08 7.05
C VAL A 54 -2.76 8.43 7.07
N GLU A 55 -3.32 8.78 8.23
CA GLU A 55 -4.03 10.04 8.43
C GLU A 55 -3.06 11.22 8.44
N ASN A 56 -3.49 12.36 7.90
CA ASN A 56 -2.73 13.61 7.87
C ASN A 56 -1.36 13.53 7.16
N SER A 57 -1.12 12.54 6.30
CA SER A 57 0.12 12.43 5.53
C SER A 57 -0.02 13.02 4.13
N LYS A 58 1.03 13.70 3.65
CA LYS A 58 1.25 13.97 2.22
C LYS A 58 1.58 12.67 1.47
N HIS A 59 1.78 12.79 0.15
CA HIS A 59 2.10 11.68 -0.75
C HIS A 59 3.36 10.89 -0.33
N GLU A 60 4.35 11.55 0.27
CA GLU A 60 5.61 10.94 0.72
C GLU A 60 5.64 10.72 2.24
N VAL A 61 4.88 9.74 2.74
CA VAL A 61 4.79 9.40 4.18
C VAL A 61 6.17 9.18 4.84
N TYR A 62 7.13 8.66 4.07
CA TYR A 62 8.49 8.41 4.55
C TYR A 62 9.24 9.68 4.97
N PHE A 63 8.95 10.83 4.35
CA PHE A 63 9.60 12.12 4.65
C PHE A 63 8.73 13.03 5.51
N GLU A 64 7.64 12.52 6.08
CA GLU A 64 6.80 13.27 6.99
C GLU A 64 7.46 13.49 8.36
N LYS A 65 6.88 14.39 9.15
CA LYS A 65 7.26 14.62 10.55
C LYS A 65 7.22 13.34 11.39
N ASP A 66 8.04 13.28 12.43
CA ASP A 66 8.13 12.17 13.39
C ASP A 66 6.79 11.59 13.83
N SER A 67 5.79 12.45 14.07
CA SER A 67 4.47 12.02 14.54
C SER A 67 3.71 11.15 13.53
N VAL A 68 4.09 11.20 12.25
CA VAL A 68 3.51 10.40 11.15
C VAL A 68 4.50 9.32 10.71
N GLN A 69 5.78 9.66 10.61
CA GLN A 69 6.84 8.74 10.17
C GLN A 69 7.03 7.57 11.14
N LYS A 70 7.07 7.82 12.46
CA LYS A 70 7.32 6.76 13.46
C LYS A 70 6.20 5.69 13.45
N PRO A 71 4.90 6.05 13.51
CA PRO A 71 3.83 5.07 13.36
C PRO A 71 3.87 4.29 12.04
N TYR A 72 4.23 4.97 10.93
CA TYR A 72 4.40 4.32 9.63
C TYR A 72 5.51 3.26 9.65
N LEU A 73 6.69 3.61 10.15
CA LEU A 73 7.84 2.70 10.24
C LEU A 73 7.56 1.52 11.17
N GLN A 74 6.86 1.75 12.29
CA GLN A 74 6.47 0.67 13.19
C GLN A 74 5.61 -0.37 12.48
N LYS A 75 4.61 0.05 11.70
CA LYS A 75 3.77 -0.86 10.91
C LYS A 75 4.58 -1.66 9.88
N VAL A 76 5.60 -1.05 9.28
CA VAL A 76 6.53 -1.73 8.36
C VAL A 76 7.33 -2.80 9.09
N PHE A 77 7.91 -2.48 10.24
CA PHE A 77 8.69 -3.44 11.02
C PHE A 77 7.84 -4.58 11.58
N ASP A 78 6.63 -4.29 12.06
CA ASP A 78 5.70 -5.30 12.56
C ASP A 78 5.29 -6.27 11.45
N PHE A 79 5.09 -5.75 10.24
CA PHE A 79 4.79 -6.56 9.07
C PHE A 79 5.96 -7.49 8.69
N PHE A 80 7.19 -6.97 8.67
CA PHE A 80 8.37 -7.81 8.44
C PHE A 80 8.56 -8.85 9.54
N LYS A 81 8.38 -8.47 10.80
CA LYS A 81 8.45 -9.40 11.95
C LYS A 81 7.47 -10.57 11.77
N LYS A 82 6.24 -10.27 11.34
CA LYS A 82 5.19 -11.28 11.12
C LYS A 82 5.49 -12.23 9.96
N HIS A 83 6.15 -11.76 8.90
CA HIS A 83 6.22 -12.48 7.61
C HIS A 83 7.62 -12.95 7.18
N LEU A 84 8.71 -12.47 7.80
CA LEU A 84 10.09 -12.90 7.50
C LEU A 84 10.74 -13.72 8.61
N PHE A 85 10.25 -13.61 9.83
CA PHE A 85 10.84 -14.28 11.00
C PHE A 85 9.89 -15.29 11.64
N SER A 86 8.89 -15.77 10.88
CA SER A 86 7.95 -16.82 11.28
C SER A 86 8.33 -18.19 10.74
#